data_AF-A0A927KJ24-F1
#
_entry.id   AF-A0A927KJ24-F1
#
_cell.length_a   1.000
_cell.length_b   1.000
_cell.length_c   1.000
_cell.angle_alpha   90.00
_cell.angle_beta   90.00
_cell.angle_gamma   90.00
#
_symmetry.space_group_name_H-M   'P 1'
#
loop_
_entity.id
_entity.type
_entity.pdbx_description
1 polymer ?
#
loop_
_entity_poly.entity_id
_entity_poly.type
_entity_poly.pdbx_seq_one_letter_code
_entity_poly.pdbx_strand_id
1 'polypeptide(L)'
;MRATRIVLAAVSALALLPGVASAGADVGAGVDDAARARLVGTHTLSLQWIDWGDLDKAGSVEISERGGILVVNGSETLGRQRLDIHGHIVSASTDGFVFEGAITMQVDSVAGGAPCTRSGTMHFRTTGTRKYWRLQEMQSPCGSTTDYVDIYFLGI
;
A
#
# COMPACT_ATOMS: atom_id res chain seq x y z
N MET A 1 -36.79 69.63 -16.97
CA MET A 1 -37.02 68.31 -16.34
C MET A 1 -37.36 67.30 -17.43
N ARG A 2 -36.45 66.37 -17.72
CA ARG A 2 -36.68 64.94 -18.08
C ARG A 2 -35.33 64.36 -18.52
N ALA A 3 -34.85 63.41 -17.71
CA ALA A 3 -33.52 62.82 -17.80
C ALA A 3 -33.49 61.66 -18.79
N THR A 4 -32.52 61.69 -19.70
CA THR A 4 -32.19 60.58 -20.60
C THR A 4 -31.39 59.55 -19.81
N ARG A 5 -31.93 58.33 -19.64
CA ARG A 5 -31.21 57.18 -19.06
C ARG A 5 -30.66 56.33 -20.20
N ILE A 6 -29.34 56.34 -20.37
CA ILE A 6 -28.63 55.38 -21.22
C ILE A 6 -28.33 54.16 -20.34
N VAL A 7 -28.86 53.00 -20.73
CA VAL A 7 -28.54 51.70 -20.12
C VAL A 7 -27.26 51.20 -20.77
N LEU A 8 -26.16 51.14 -20.02
CA LEU A 8 -24.91 50.51 -20.44
C LEU A 8 -24.92 49.06 -19.92
N ALA A 9 -25.07 48.10 -20.82
CA ALA A 9 -24.96 46.68 -20.51
C ALA A 9 -23.48 46.30 -20.34
N ALA A 10 -23.06 46.00 -19.11
CA ALA A 10 -21.73 45.48 -18.83
C ALA A 10 -21.74 43.94 -19.02
N VAL A 11 -21.21 43.48 -20.15
CA VAL A 11 -20.90 42.06 -20.37
C VAL A 11 -19.62 41.74 -19.60
N SER A 12 -19.74 41.07 -18.45
CA SER A 12 -18.58 40.55 -17.72
C SER A 12 -18.19 39.19 -18.29
N ALA A 13 -16.99 39.13 -18.87
CA ALA A 13 -16.38 37.91 -19.38
C ALA A 13 -16.03 36.98 -18.21
N LEU A 14 -16.62 35.78 -18.22
CA LEU A 14 -16.29 34.70 -17.29
C LEU A 14 -14.92 34.11 -17.70
N ALA A 15 -13.87 34.43 -16.95
CA ALA A 15 -12.55 33.84 -17.13
C ALA A 15 -12.59 32.35 -16.78
N LEU A 16 -12.49 31.48 -17.79
CA LEU A 16 -12.23 30.06 -17.62
C LEU A 16 -10.79 29.89 -17.10
N LEU A 17 -10.67 29.53 -15.82
CA LEU A 17 -9.42 28.97 -15.31
C LEU A 17 -9.24 27.56 -15.89
N PRO A 18 -8.08 27.21 -16.47
CA PRO A 18 -7.78 25.82 -16.78
C PRO A 18 -7.70 25.04 -15.46
N GLY A 19 -8.53 24.00 -15.34
CA GLY A 19 -8.49 23.08 -14.23
C GLY A 19 -7.13 22.40 -14.16
N VAL A 20 -6.46 22.50 -13.01
CA VAL A 20 -5.30 21.68 -12.71
C VAL A 20 -5.85 20.29 -12.36
N ALA A 21 -5.90 19.42 -13.37
CA ALA A 21 -6.26 18.02 -13.19
C ALA A 21 -5.19 17.32 -12.33
N SER A 22 -5.70 16.49 -11.44
CA SER A 22 -5.04 15.66 -10.43
C SER A 22 -3.67 15.09 -10.79
N ALA A 23 -2.72 15.15 -9.84
CA ALA A 23 -1.54 14.29 -9.82
C ALA A 23 -1.97 12.84 -9.50
N GLY A 24 -2.50 12.14 -10.49
CA GLY A 24 -2.47 10.68 -10.51
C GLY A 24 -1.09 10.28 -10.99
N ALA A 25 -0.22 9.86 -10.09
CA ALA A 25 0.97 9.13 -10.48
C ALA A 25 0.51 7.87 -11.22
N ASP A 26 0.87 7.77 -12.50
CA ASP A 26 0.68 6.59 -13.32
C ASP A 26 1.00 5.33 -12.50
N VAL A 27 -0.01 4.50 -12.27
CA VAL A 27 0.22 3.12 -11.89
C VAL A 27 0.76 2.47 -13.15
N GLY A 28 2.08 2.56 -13.34
CA GLY A 28 2.77 2.05 -14.52
C GLY A 28 2.34 0.62 -14.81
N ALA A 29 2.08 0.32 -16.07
CA ALA A 29 1.81 -1.04 -16.51
C ALA A 29 3.10 -1.88 -16.30
N GLY A 30 3.10 -2.72 -15.26
CA GLY A 30 4.20 -3.63 -14.94
C GLY A 30 5.20 -3.11 -13.89
N VAL A 31 6.33 -3.82 -13.78
CA VAL A 31 7.40 -3.54 -12.82
C VAL A 31 8.67 -3.18 -13.59
N ASP A 32 9.09 -1.92 -13.51
CA ASP A 32 10.33 -1.45 -14.13
C ASP A 32 11.59 -1.98 -13.40
N ASP A 33 12.75 -1.86 -14.05
CA ASP A 33 14.01 -2.40 -13.54
C ASP A 33 14.46 -1.77 -12.22
N ALA A 34 14.18 -0.48 -12.01
CA ALA A 34 14.55 0.22 -10.79
C ALA A 34 13.71 -0.22 -9.60
N ALA A 35 12.40 -0.39 -9.80
CA ALA A 35 11.51 -0.98 -8.81
C ALA A 35 11.89 -2.44 -8.54
N ARG A 36 12.16 -3.22 -9.59
CA ARG A 36 12.60 -4.62 -9.48
C ARG A 36 13.86 -4.77 -8.62
N ALA A 37 14.88 -3.95 -8.85
CA ALA A 37 16.13 -3.98 -8.09
C ALA A 37 15.93 -3.69 -6.59
N ARG A 38 14.88 -2.96 -6.21
CA ARG A 38 14.52 -2.68 -4.81
C ARG A 38 13.67 -3.77 -4.17
N LEU A 39 12.90 -4.49 -4.98
CA LEU A 39 11.91 -5.46 -4.54
C LEU A 39 12.47 -6.88 -4.48
N VAL A 40 13.35 -7.29 -5.40
CA VAL A 40 13.82 -8.66 -5.44
C VAL A 40 14.77 -8.93 -4.28
N GLY A 41 14.44 -9.95 -3.48
CA GLY A 41 15.24 -10.41 -2.34
C GLY A 41 14.40 -10.76 -1.11
N THR A 42 15.09 -11.01 0.00
CA THR A 42 14.48 -11.31 1.29
C THR A 42 14.38 -10.03 2.11
N HIS A 43 13.16 -9.70 2.52
CA HIS A 43 12.83 -8.52 3.33
C HIS A 43 12.36 -8.94 4.71
N THR A 44 12.56 -8.08 5.70
CA THR A 44 11.91 -8.20 7.00
C THR A 44 10.41 -7.92 6.85
N LEU A 45 9.58 -8.74 7.48
CA LEU A 45 8.12 -8.68 7.44
C LEU A 45 7.58 -8.57 8.86
N SER A 46 6.70 -7.62 9.14
CA SER A 46 6.04 -7.51 10.45
C SER A 46 4.55 -7.23 10.37
N LEU A 47 3.81 -7.75 11.35
CA LEU A 47 2.49 -7.35 11.77
C LEU A 47 2.60 -6.75 13.18
N GLN A 48 2.14 -5.50 13.36
CA GLN A 48 2.24 -4.81 14.67
C GLN A 48 1.69 -5.61 15.86
N TRP A 49 0.70 -6.47 15.63
CA TRP A 49 0.03 -7.20 16.70
C TRP A 49 0.84 -8.39 17.23
N ILE A 50 1.88 -8.82 16.50
CA ILE A 50 2.70 -9.97 16.89
C ILE A 50 3.76 -9.55 17.89
N ASP A 51 4.57 -8.54 17.60
CA ASP A 51 5.61 -8.04 18.53
C ASP A 51 5.81 -6.52 18.46
N TRP A 52 4.77 -5.76 18.09
CA TRP A 52 4.78 -4.28 18.02
C TRP A 52 5.92 -3.64 17.20
N GLY A 53 6.51 -4.41 16.29
CA GLY A 53 7.59 -3.96 15.41
C GLY A 53 9.01 -4.20 15.93
N ASP A 54 9.21 -5.12 16.89
CA ASP A 54 10.55 -5.63 17.25
C ASP A 54 11.14 -6.41 16.05
N LEU A 55 12.05 -5.77 15.32
CA LEU A 55 12.62 -6.31 14.08
C LEU A 55 13.57 -7.48 14.30
N ASP A 56 14.12 -7.64 15.51
CA ASP A 56 15.01 -8.76 15.84
C ASP A 56 14.28 -10.11 15.87
N LYS A 57 12.95 -10.07 15.98
CA LYS A 57 12.06 -11.26 16.02
C LYS A 57 11.02 -11.27 14.91
N ALA A 58 11.05 -10.26 14.04
CA ALA A 58 10.12 -10.15 12.93
C ALA A 58 10.27 -11.33 11.94
N GLY A 59 9.27 -11.48 11.09
CA GLY A 59 9.26 -12.47 10.04
C GLY A 59 10.10 -12.07 8.84
N SER A 60 9.99 -12.87 7.79
CA SER A 60 10.61 -12.58 6.51
C SER A 60 9.63 -12.80 5.36
N VAL A 61 9.85 -12.06 4.27
CA VAL A 61 9.17 -12.24 3.00
C VAL A 61 10.20 -12.28 1.88
N GLU A 62 10.16 -13.33 1.08
CA GLU A 62 10.94 -13.44 -0.14
C GLU A 62 10.12 -12.94 -1.32
N ILE A 63 10.72 -12.05 -2.09
CA ILE A 63 10.20 -11.58 -3.38
C ILE A 63 11.17 -12.08 -4.46
N SER A 64 10.74 -13.11 -5.19
CA SER A 64 11.57 -13.80 -6.18
C SER A 64 10.99 -13.67 -7.58
N GLU A 65 11.84 -13.65 -8.59
CA GLU A 65 11.40 -13.61 -9.99
C GLU A 65 11.21 -15.02 -10.56
N ARG A 66 10.05 -15.27 -11.16
CA ARG A 66 9.73 -16.53 -11.87
C ARG A 66 9.00 -16.22 -13.16
N GLY A 67 9.68 -16.41 -14.30
CA GLY A 67 9.08 -16.20 -15.62
C GLY A 67 8.58 -14.76 -15.83
N GLY A 68 9.32 -13.76 -15.33
CA GLY A 68 8.96 -12.34 -15.42
C GLY A 68 7.99 -11.85 -14.33
N ILE A 69 7.43 -12.75 -13.52
CA ILE A 69 6.51 -12.44 -12.42
C ILE A 69 7.29 -12.35 -11.11
N LEU A 70 7.07 -11.29 -10.34
CA LEU A 70 7.62 -11.17 -8.99
C LEU A 70 6.68 -11.85 -7.99
N VAL A 71 7.06 -13.02 -7.52
CA VAL A 71 6.31 -13.86 -6.59
C VAL A 71 6.70 -13.51 -5.16
N VAL A 72 5.71 -13.28 -4.32
CA VAL A 72 5.85 -12.91 -2.90
C VAL A 72 5.45 -14.12 -2.05
N ASN A 73 6.32 -14.56 -1.14
CA ASN A 73 6.00 -15.56 -0.12
C ASN A 73 6.71 -15.21 1.19
N GLY A 74 5.96 -15.09 2.28
CA GLY A 74 6.53 -14.72 3.56
C GLY A 74 5.67 -15.13 4.74
N SER A 75 6.29 -15.13 5.92
CA SER A 75 5.60 -15.37 7.17
C SER A 75 6.32 -14.74 8.37
N GLU A 76 5.56 -14.43 9.41
CA GLU A 76 6.03 -14.06 10.75
C GLU A 76 5.35 -14.97 11.77
N THR A 77 6.05 -15.37 12.83
CA THR A 77 5.46 -16.22 13.87
C THR A 77 6.06 -15.91 15.23
N LEU A 78 5.20 -15.69 16.23
CA LEU A 78 5.58 -15.60 17.64
C LEU A 78 4.62 -16.43 18.49
N GLY A 79 5.12 -17.55 19.01
CA GLY A 79 4.28 -18.51 19.72
C GLY A 79 3.18 -19.06 18.81
N ARG A 80 1.90 -18.81 19.16
CA ARG A 80 0.74 -19.20 18.35
C ARG A 80 0.27 -18.13 17.37
N GLN A 81 0.85 -16.93 17.44
CA GLN A 81 0.49 -15.82 16.57
C GLN A 81 1.26 -15.91 15.26
N ARG A 82 0.59 -15.61 14.15
CA ARG A 82 1.16 -15.79 12.81
C ARG A 82 0.66 -14.75 11.83
N LEU A 83 1.54 -14.39 10.90
CA LEU A 83 1.21 -13.71 9.65
C LEU A 83 1.73 -14.57 8.50
N ASP A 84 0.93 -14.74 7.46
CA ASP A 84 1.31 -15.36 6.19
C ASP A 84 0.94 -14.43 5.04
N ILE A 85 1.84 -14.26 4.07
CA ILE A 85 1.61 -13.50 2.85
C ILE A 85 2.06 -14.32 1.64
N HIS A 86 1.19 -14.46 0.63
CA HIS A 86 1.52 -15.15 -0.61
C HIS A 86 0.78 -14.56 -1.80
N GLY A 87 1.48 -14.39 -2.93
CA GLY A 87 0.90 -13.83 -4.15
C GLY A 87 1.98 -13.33 -5.10
N HIS A 88 1.69 -12.24 -5.80
CA HIS A 88 2.62 -11.64 -6.75
C HIS A 88 2.43 -10.13 -6.88
N ILE A 89 3.47 -9.44 -7.35
CA ILE A 89 3.43 -8.01 -7.63
C ILE A 89 3.03 -7.79 -9.10
N VAL A 90 1.96 -7.03 -9.32
CA VAL A 90 1.42 -6.74 -10.66
C VAL A 90 1.96 -5.45 -11.25
N SER A 91 2.30 -4.47 -10.40
CA SER A 91 2.97 -3.24 -10.79
C SER A 91 3.73 -2.62 -9.62
N ALA A 92 4.73 -1.81 -9.92
CA ALA A 92 5.50 -1.11 -8.91
C ALA A 92 5.96 0.26 -9.40
N SER A 93 6.16 1.17 -8.44
CA SER A 93 6.74 2.49 -8.65
C SER A 93 7.70 2.82 -7.51
N THR A 94 8.23 4.05 -7.50
CA THR A 94 9.12 4.52 -6.42
C THR A 94 8.45 4.47 -5.05
N ASP A 95 7.14 4.66 -5.01
CA ASP A 95 6.38 4.90 -3.77
C ASP A 95 5.70 3.63 -3.26
N GLY A 96 5.87 2.49 -3.94
CA GLY A 96 5.25 1.24 -3.54
C GLY A 96 4.93 0.31 -4.69
N PHE A 97 4.04 -0.64 -4.43
CA PHE A 97 3.65 -1.66 -5.39
C PHE A 97 2.22 -2.13 -5.18
N VAL A 98 1.66 -2.70 -6.24
CA VAL A 98 0.36 -3.37 -6.24
C VAL A 98 0.60 -4.87 -6.15
N PHE A 99 -0.02 -5.49 -5.16
CA PHE A 99 0.07 -6.90 -4.84
C PHE A 99 -1.27 -7.58 -5.13
N GLU A 100 -1.24 -8.76 -5.74
CA GLU A 100 -2.39 -9.63 -5.87
C GLU A 100 -2.10 -10.97 -5.20
N GLY A 101 -2.91 -11.31 -4.20
CA GLY A 101 -2.70 -12.52 -3.41
C GLY A 101 -3.53 -12.53 -2.15
N ALA A 102 -3.01 -13.17 -1.11
CA ALA A 102 -3.66 -13.24 0.19
C ALA A 102 -2.69 -12.96 1.34
N ILE A 103 -3.23 -12.34 2.38
CA ILE A 103 -2.57 -12.12 3.67
C ILE A 103 -3.47 -12.72 4.74
N THR A 104 -2.95 -13.69 5.48
CA THR A 104 -3.65 -14.33 6.60
C THR A 104 -2.95 -13.97 7.89
N MET A 105 -3.68 -13.45 8.86
CA MET A 105 -3.16 -13.25 10.21
C MET A 105 -3.93 -14.10 11.20
N GLN A 106 -3.26 -14.49 12.28
CA GLN A 106 -3.85 -15.14 13.44
C GLN A 106 -3.22 -14.54 14.70
N VAL A 107 -4.02 -13.83 15.48
CA VAL A 107 -3.57 -13.08 16.66
C VAL A 107 -4.57 -13.36 17.78
N ASP A 108 -4.10 -13.76 18.96
CA ASP A 108 -4.97 -14.22 20.05
C ASP A 108 -5.99 -13.15 20.50
N SER A 109 -5.58 -11.88 20.48
CA SER A 109 -6.41 -10.73 20.88
C SER A 109 -7.37 -10.25 19.79
N VAL A 110 -7.31 -10.79 18.57
CA VAL A 110 -8.15 -10.40 17.43
C VAL A 110 -9.03 -11.57 17.03
N ALA A 111 -10.32 -11.31 16.78
CA ALA A 111 -11.27 -12.33 16.32
C ALA A 111 -11.30 -13.62 17.17
N GLY A 112 -10.99 -13.51 18.47
CA GLY A 112 -10.89 -14.67 19.38
C GLY A 112 -9.78 -15.67 19.01
N GLY A 113 -8.70 -15.23 18.33
CA GLY A 113 -7.60 -16.07 17.90
C GLY A 113 -7.88 -16.89 16.62
N ALA A 114 -9.00 -16.64 15.94
CA ALA A 114 -9.29 -17.24 14.65
C ALA A 114 -8.43 -16.62 13.54
N PRO A 115 -8.04 -17.38 12.50
CA PRO A 115 -7.34 -16.84 11.36
C PRO A 115 -8.24 -15.92 10.52
N CYS A 116 -7.64 -14.85 10.01
CA CYS A 116 -8.29 -13.75 9.32
C CYS A 116 -7.58 -13.47 8.02
N THR A 117 -8.26 -13.75 6.90
CA THR A 117 -7.68 -13.64 5.56
C THR A 117 -8.26 -12.45 4.82
N ARG A 118 -7.39 -11.65 4.22
CA ARG A 118 -7.71 -10.72 3.14
C ARG A 118 -7.13 -11.24 1.83
N SER A 119 -7.88 -11.12 0.75
CA SER A 119 -7.45 -11.60 -0.58
C SER A 119 -7.88 -10.62 -1.67
N GLY A 120 -7.15 -10.65 -2.79
CA GLY A 120 -7.38 -9.80 -3.96
C GLY A 120 -6.26 -8.79 -4.16
N THR A 121 -6.59 -7.68 -4.81
CA THR A 121 -5.65 -6.58 -5.07
C THR A 121 -5.48 -5.71 -3.83
N MET A 122 -4.24 -5.50 -3.43
CA MET A 122 -3.83 -4.70 -2.29
C MET A 122 -2.66 -3.79 -2.65
N HIS A 123 -2.50 -2.70 -1.92
CA HIS A 123 -1.48 -1.70 -2.17
C HIS A 123 -0.50 -1.64 -1.02
N PHE A 124 0.78 -1.70 -1.33
CA PHE A 124 1.85 -1.42 -0.40
C PHE A 124 2.47 -0.08 -0.75
N ARG A 125 2.54 0.86 0.20
CA ARG A 125 3.06 2.21 -0.03
C ARG A 125 4.07 2.63 1.02
N THR A 126 5.03 3.44 0.63
CA THR A 126 5.95 4.14 1.52
C THR A 126 5.72 5.65 1.46
N THR A 127 5.97 6.35 2.58
CA THR A 127 5.84 7.81 2.65
C THR A 127 6.95 8.42 3.51
N GLY A 128 7.38 9.62 3.13
CA GLY A 128 8.37 10.39 3.88
C GLY A 128 9.68 9.63 4.11
N THR A 129 10.08 9.48 5.37
CA THR A 129 11.35 8.85 5.77
C THR A 129 11.21 7.38 6.18
N ARG A 130 10.04 6.76 5.93
CA ARG A 130 9.79 5.36 6.28
C ARG A 130 10.71 4.43 5.49
N LYS A 131 11.21 3.41 6.15
CA LYS A 131 12.07 2.37 5.57
C LYS A 131 11.33 1.05 5.31
N TYR A 132 10.04 1.15 5.07
CA TYR A 132 9.14 0.04 4.80
C TYR A 132 8.02 0.47 3.87
N TRP A 133 7.44 -0.50 3.17
CA TRP A 133 6.15 -0.38 2.52
C TRP A 133 5.08 -0.95 3.42
N ARG A 134 4.02 -0.17 3.67
CA ARG A 134 2.88 -0.57 4.49
C ARG A 134 1.70 -0.93 3.62
N LEU A 135 0.99 -2.02 3.95
CA LEU A 135 -0.32 -2.34 3.40
C LEU A 135 -1.29 -1.15 3.57
N GLN A 136 -2.04 -0.77 2.55
CA GLN A 136 -3.00 0.34 2.62
C GLN A 136 -4.41 -0.11 2.97
N GLU A 137 -4.78 -1.34 2.63
CA GLU A 137 -6.01 -2.01 3.05
C GLU A 137 -5.89 -2.49 4.50
N MET A 138 -5.56 -1.55 5.40
CA MET A 138 -5.20 -1.82 6.79
C MET A 138 -6.37 -2.26 7.66
N GLN A 139 -7.62 -2.02 7.24
CA GLN A 139 -8.77 -2.47 8.01
C GLN A 139 -8.74 -4.01 8.12
N SER A 140 -8.84 -4.51 9.35
CA SER A 140 -8.89 -5.94 9.57
C SER A 140 -10.13 -6.56 8.91
N PRO A 141 -10.02 -7.70 8.19
CA PRO A 141 -11.18 -8.38 7.62
C PRO A 141 -12.07 -9.02 8.69
N CYS A 142 -11.63 -9.08 9.95
CA CYS A 142 -12.33 -9.73 11.05
C CYS A 142 -12.81 -8.79 12.16
N GLY A 143 -12.68 -7.47 11.98
CA GLY A 143 -13.05 -6.54 13.03
C GLY A 143 -12.75 -5.09 12.70
N SER A 144 -12.79 -4.24 13.72
CA SER A 144 -12.55 -2.80 13.62
C SER A 144 -11.09 -2.40 13.85
N THR A 145 -10.18 -3.36 14.00
CA THR A 145 -8.75 -3.10 14.22
C THR A 145 -8.04 -2.70 12.93
N THR A 146 -6.93 -1.99 13.09
CA THR A 146 -6.03 -1.62 11.99
C THR A 146 -4.83 -2.55 12.04
N ASP A 147 -4.53 -3.21 10.92
CA ASP A 147 -3.43 -4.15 10.79
C ASP A 147 -2.29 -3.51 9.99
N TYR A 148 -1.28 -3.02 10.69
CA TYR A 148 -0.03 -2.59 10.05
C TYR A 148 0.79 -3.81 9.68
N VAL A 149 0.67 -4.22 8.41
CA VAL A 149 1.55 -5.17 7.75
C VAL A 149 2.62 -4.37 6.99
N ASP A 150 3.86 -4.49 7.44
CA ASP A 150 5.01 -3.76 6.93
C ASP A 150 6.03 -4.71 6.30
N ILE A 151 6.50 -4.36 5.10
CA ILE A 151 7.62 -5.00 4.40
C ILE A 151 8.76 -4.00 4.37
N TYR A 152 9.82 -4.27 5.11
CA TYR A 152 10.96 -3.36 5.24
C TYR A 152 11.85 -3.39 4.01
N PHE A 153 12.57 -2.31 3.74
CA PHE A 153 13.53 -2.29 2.65
C PHE A 153 14.68 -3.27 2.91
N LEU A 154 15.40 -3.66 1.86
CA LEU A 154 16.57 -4.53 1.99
C LEU A 154 17.62 -3.91 2.93
N GLY A 155 18.20 -4.73 3.81
CA GLY A 155 19.29 -4.33 4.70
C GLY A 155 18.90 -3.49 5.92
N ILE A 156 17.62 -3.51 6.30
CA ILE A 156 17.14 -3.05 7.62
C ILE A 156 17.34 -4.18 8.63
#